data_AF-A0A958AEX0-F1
#
_entry.id   AF-A0A958AEX0-F1
#
_cell.length_a   1.000
_cell.length_b   1.000
_cell.length_c   1.000
_cell.angle_alpha   90.00
_cell.angle_beta   90.00
_cell.angle_gamma   90.00
#
_symmetry.space_group_name_H-M   'P 1'
#
loop_
_entity.id
_entity.type
_entity.pdbx_description
1 polymer ?
#
loop_
_entity_poly.entity_id
_entity_poly.type
_entity_poly.pdbx_seq_one_letter_code
_entity_poly.pdbx_strand_id
1 'polypeptide(L)'
;MTDKLSQEYADYLTGTYDSPDRIVLNAYFRRGHIAGGFRNWWRELHGNDDELDNTHLMRLAGRFSRRLRAYAKKAGIPVIYCQSGDRKHEIAQPYLPQEPDFVGLFAVLVGRASAPAWHVQQNQAGRIQNLVRKYPSVNHYYFHIIDPDWGHITIRMSGHPPFGAQVILNGHEYLARQAVQAGLSFRKEGNCFSQVESDTDLAQLAETLCSANTVGPLRQVCDRWLYSTCLGFALSLPEQERTGFAYDYSLYQVEYSRNLLFKRAGQMEQLFEALIDRTRTRLDLKRLKTIFGAKRRPYRRQGNQPPRLEIVTERPRYNLTIFKIHFGKLTLKLYTKGANVLRCEVIVHNTKALATSRSLPNFPPIVAQLKAILSRFLDHLHYIDQAFIADDTLDTLAEASYLGQTRLAGIDLNKPRMRAGLEALVSLALSPNGFTVSALAAKVRDILQVTTYHARHAAYDLKKFRAKQWVRKMGLSRRYQASPHGLQTMAALLVLREKVIKPILAGAGKPKSGPKPKHQSPIDVLYQTIQVAMHNLFQALGLAI
;
A
#
# COMPACT_ATOMS: atom_id res chain seq x y z
N MET A 1 12.12 -14.59 -9.41
CA MET A 1 12.32 -13.78 -10.63
C MET A 1 12.34 -12.31 -10.24
N THR A 2 13.44 -11.65 -10.56
CA THR A 2 13.65 -10.21 -10.36
C THR A 2 12.89 -9.44 -11.44
N ASP A 3 12.24 -8.32 -11.08
CA ASP A 3 11.50 -7.48 -12.03
C ASP A 3 12.45 -6.72 -12.97
N LYS A 4 11.93 -6.16 -14.06
CA LYS A 4 12.72 -5.49 -15.10
C LYS A 4 13.43 -4.22 -14.64
N LEU A 5 12.82 -3.43 -13.76
CA LEU A 5 13.46 -2.22 -13.24
C LEU A 5 14.66 -2.58 -12.35
N SER A 6 14.49 -3.59 -11.49
CA SER A 6 15.59 -4.10 -10.67
C SER A 6 16.71 -4.72 -11.53
N GLN A 7 16.38 -5.35 -12.67
CA GLN A 7 17.38 -5.82 -13.63
C GLN A 7 18.14 -4.66 -14.30
N GLU A 8 17.43 -3.63 -14.74
CA GLU A 8 18.02 -2.43 -15.34
C GLU A 8 18.98 -1.72 -14.37
N TYR A 9 18.67 -1.73 -13.08
CA TYR A 9 19.51 -1.09 -12.08
C TYR A 9 20.64 -1.97 -11.54
N ALA A 10 20.73 -3.25 -11.91
CA ALA A 10 21.63 -4.23 -11.29
C ALA A 10 23.09 -3.75 -11.18
N ASP A 11 23.62 -3.11 -12.22
CA ASP A 11 25.01 -2.61 -12.23
C ASP A 11 25.28 -1.49 -11.21
N TYR A 12 24.23 -0.80 -10.76
CA TYR A 12 24.27 0.28 -9.77
C TYR A 12 24.03 -0.21 -8.34
N LEU A 13 23.64 -1.47 -8.15
CA LEU A 13 23.26 -2.01 -6.84
C LEU A 13 24.40 -2.77 -6.17
N THR A 14 24.53 -2.65 -4.85
CA THR A 14 25.33 -3.60 -4.03
C THR A 14 24.52 -4.87 -3.78
N GLY A 15 23.20 -4.73 -3.62
CA GLY A 15 22.30 -5.84 -3.41
C GLY A 15 20.84 -5.42 -3.31
N THR A 16 19.98 -6.41 -3.04
CA THR A 16 18.55 -6.22 -2.88
C THR A 16 18.01 -7.12 -1.79
N TYR A 17 17.05 -6.63 -1.00
CA TYR A 17 16.30 -7.49 -0.09
C TYR A 17 14.81 -7.15 -0.11
N ASP A 18 13.98 -8.20 -0.03
CA ASP A 18 12.54 -8.07 0.06
C ASP A 18 12.07 -8.48 1.46
N SER A 19 11.12 -7.76 2.05
CA SER A 19 10.63 -8.09 3.39
C SER A 19 9.18 -7.66 3.60
N PRO A 20 8.33 -8.52 4.20
CA PRO A 20 7.13 -8.08 4.91
C PRO A 20 7.50 -7.02 5.96
N ASP A 21 6.84 -5.87 5.95
CA ASP A 21 7.14 -4.78 6.89
C ASP A 21 6.11 -4.77 8.04
N ARG A 22 4.98 -4.09 7.86
CA ARG A 22 3.90 -4.12 8.83
C ARG A 22 3.00 -5.34 8.64
N ILE A 23 2.88 -6.17 9.67
CA ILE A 23 1.94 -7.30 9.72
C ILE A 23 0.93 -7.02 10.83
N VAL A 24 -0.35 -6.86 10.48
CA VAL A 24 -1.45 -6.62 11.43
C VAL A 24 -2.39 -7.82 11.42
N LEU A 25 -2.51 -8.49 12.56
CA LEU A 25 -3.40 -9.63 12.76
C LEU A 25 -4.55 -9.23 13.68
N ASN A 26 -5.80 -9.54 13.32
CA ASN A 26 -6.88 -9.55 14.30
C ASN A 26 -6.83 -10.86 15.08
N ALA A 27 -6.85 -10.77 16.40
CA ALA A 27 -7.13 -11.88 17.29
C ALA A 27 -8.60 -11.82 17.69
N TYR A 28 -9.33 -12.91 17.45
CA TYR A 28 -10.75 -12.99 17.76
C TYR A 28 -11.12 -14.33 18.38
N PHE A 29 -11.98 -14.29 19.40
CA PHE A 29 -12.53 -15.50 20.01
C PHE A 29 -13.77 -15.95 19.21
N ARG A 30 -13.61 -17.00 18.39
CA ARG A 30 -14.63 -17.44 17.41
C ARG A 30 -16.00 -17.68 18.06
N ARG A 31 -16.04 -18.38 19.18
CA ARG A 31 -17.28 -18.69 19.91
C ARG A 31 -17.94 -17.42 20.46
N GLY A 32 -17.17 -16.47 20.98
CA GLY A 32 -17.67 -15.17 21.45
C GLY A 32 -18.14 -14.24 20.33
N HIS A 33 -17.94 -14.59 19.06
CA HIS A 33 -18.37 -13.79 17.91
C HIS A 33 -19.81 -14.08 17.45
N ILE A 34 -20.48 -15.07 18.02
CA ILE A 34 -21.90 -15.38 17.77
C ILE A 34 -22.68 -15.33 19.10
N ALA A 35 -23.94 -14.89 19.07
CA ALA A 35 -24.73 -14.65 20.28
C ALA A 35 -24.87 -15.91 21.16
N GLY A 36 -25.26 -17.04 20.56
CA GLY A 36 -25.38 -18.32 21.29
C GLY A 36 -24.04 -18.81 21.84
N GLY A 37 -22.96 -18.71 21.06
CA GLY A 37 -21.62 -19.08 21.52
C GLY A 37 -21.12 -18.21 22.66
N PHE A 38 -21.41 -16.90 22.63
CA PHE A 38 -21.11 -15.98 23.72
C PHE A 38 -21.88 -16.31 25.00
N ARG A 39 -23.18 -16.61 24.90
CA ARG A 39 -24.00 -17.04 26.05
C ARG A 39 -23.49 -18.34 26.66
N ASN A 40 -23.15 -19.33 25.84
CA ASN A 40 -22.58 -20.58 26.36
C ASN A 40 -21.24 -20.31 27.05
N TRP A 41 -20.39 -19.44 26.49
CA TRP A 41 -19.11 -19.07 27.12
C TRP A 41 -19.33 -18.38 28.47
N TRP A 42 -20.34 -17.52 28.55
CA TRP A 42 -20.75 -16.90 29.82
C TRP A 42 -21.12 -17.94 30.87
N ARG A 43 -21.94 -18.94 30.52
CA ARG A 43 -22.35 -20.01 31.43
C ARG A 43 -21.18 -20.84 31.93
N GLU A 44 -20.19 -21.13 31.10
CA GLU A 44 -18.97 -21.81 31.56
C GLU A 44 -18.16 -20.93 32.53
N LEU A 45 -18.19 -19.60 32.32
CA LEU A 45 -17.48 -18.65 33.16
C LEU A 45 -18.21 -18.35 34.49
N HIS A 46 -19.54 -18.32 34.52
CA HIS A 46 -20.33 -17.89 35.68
C HIS A 46 -21.26 -18.96 36.25
N GLY A 47 -21.36 -20.13 35.60
CA GLY A 47 -22.24 -21.25 35.98
C GLY A 47 -23.64 -21.17 35.39
N ASN A 48 -24.20 -19.97 35.23
CA ASN A 48 -25.55 -19.74 34.71
C ASN A 48 -25.67 -18.39 33.96
N ASP A 49 -26.89 -17.97 33.63
CA ASP A 49 -27.18 -16.71 32.93
C ASP A 49 -27.66 -15.58 33.87
N ASP A 50 -27.73 -15.80 35.18
CA ASP A 50 -28.42 -14.89 36.09
C ASP A 50 -27.77 -13.49 36.10
N GLU A 51 -26.44 -13.47 35.96
CA GLU A 51 -25.65 -12.24 35.86
C GLU A 51 -25.36 -11.79 34.41
N LEU A 52 -25.94 -12.44 33.39
CA LEU A 52 -25.72 -12.04 31.99
C LEU A 52 -26.57 -10.80 31.65
N ASP A 53 -26.11 -9.64 32.09
CA ASP A 53 -26.71 -8.32 31.84
C ASP A 53 -25.67 -7.26 31.42
N ASN A 54 -26.13 -6.07 31.03
CA ASN A 54 -25.24 -4.99 30.60
C ASN A 54 -24.31 -4.48 31.72
N THR A 55 -24.75 -4.54 32.98
CA THR A 55 -23.98 -4.09 34.14
C THR A 55 -22.77 -4.99 34.35
N HIS A 56 -22.95 -6.30 34.30
CA HIS A 56 -21.89 -7.29 34.47
C HIS A 56 -20.93 -7.32 33.27
N LEU A 57 -21.44 -7.13 32.04
CA LEU A 57 -20.58 -6.91 30.86
C LEU A 57 -19.69 -5.66 31.02
N MET A 58 -20.21 -4.58 31.60
CA MET A 58 -19.41 -3.39 31.92
C MET A 58 -18.43 -3.65 33.08
N ARG A 59 -18.82 -4.43 34.10
CA ARG A 59 -17.94 -4.83 35.21
C ARG A 59 -16.73 -5.63 34.73
N LEU A 60 -16.86 -6.49 33.72
CA LEU A 60 -15.72 -7.19 33.11
C LEU A 60 -14.70 -6.21 32.51
N ALA A 61 -15.16 -5.19 31.78
CA ALA A 61 -14.27 -4.15 31.23
C ALA A 61 -13.64 -3.28 32.34
N GLY A 62 -14.39 -3.00 33.41
CA GLY A 62 -13.88 -2.32 34.60
C GLY A 62 -12.82 -3.15 35.34
N ARG A 63 -13.05 -4.46 35.48
CA ARG A 63 -12.10 -5.44 36.07
C ARG A 63 -10.79 -5.42 35.28
N PHE A 64 -10.85 -5.47 33.96
CA PHE A 64 -9.68 -5.36 33.08
C PHE A 64 -8.88 -4.08 33.40
N SER A 65 -9.55 -2.93 33.36
CA SER A 65 -8.90 -1.63 33.56
C SER A 65 -8.22 -1.52 34.94
N ARG A 66 -8.91 -1.98 35.99
CA ARG A 66 -8.40 -1.96 37.37
C ARG A 66 -7.19 -2.88 37.54
N ARG A 67 -7.25 -4.11 37.04
CA ARG A 67 -6.14 -5.08 37.13
C ARG A 67 -4.91 -4.59 36.37
N LEU A 68 -5.11 -4.05 35.17
CA LEU A 68 -4.06 -3.44 34.37
C LEU A 68 -3.36 -2.29 35.11
N ARG A 69 -4.14 -1.33 35.63
CA ARG A 69 -3.57 -0.18 36.37
C ARG A 69 -2.83 -0.60 37.63
N ALA A 70 -3.36 -1.58 38.36
CA ALA A 70 -2.71 -2.10 39.56
C ALA A 70 -1.36 -2.76 39.23
N TYR A 71 -1.34 -3.60 38.19
CA TYR A 71 -0.12 -4.22 37.69
C TYR A 71 0.90 -3.17 37.22
N ALA A 72 0.46 -2.24 36.37
CA ALA A 72 1.32 -1.20 35.82
C ALA A 72 1.92 -0.30 36.91
N LYS A 73 1.12 0.08 37.93
CA LYS A 73 1.61 0.83 39.09
C LYS A 73 2.68 0.04 39.87
N LYS A 74 2.47 -1.26 40.09
CA LYS A 74 3.43 -2.11 40.80
C LYS A 74 4.73 -2.29 40.03
N ALA A 75 4.65 -2.42 38.70
CA ALA A 75 5.79 -2.66 37.82
C ALA A 75 6.47 -1.38 37.31
N GLY A 76 6.00 -0.18 37.70
CA GLY A 76 6.52 1.09 37.19
C GLY A 76 6.22 1.34 35.71
N ILE A 77 5.24 0.65 35.12
CA ILE A 77 4.89 0.76 33.71
C ILE A 77 3.92 1.94 33.51
N PRO A 78 4.21 2.91 32.63
CA PRO A 78 3.34 4.04 32.36
C PRO A 78 2.04 3.63 31.64
N VAL A 79 0.90 4.15 32.14
CA VAL A 79 -0.42 4.05 31.49
C VAL A 79 -0.84 5.43 31.02
N ILE A 80 -0.82 5.67 29.71
CA ILE A 80 -0.93 7.01 29.11
C ILE A 80 -2.25 7.14 28.34
N TYR A 81 -3.07 8.13 28.67
CA TYR A 81 -4.31 8.39 27.94
C TYR A 81 -4.05 9.29 26.74
N CYS A 82 -4.46 8.81 25.57
CA CYS A 82 -4.34 9.53 24.31
C CYS A 82 -5.63 10.25 23.94
N GLN A 83 -5.49 11.44 23.39
CA GLN A 83 -6.55 12.22 22.77
C GLN A 83 -6.78 11.82 21.32
N SER A 84 -7.89 12.31 20.74
CA SER A 84 -8.17 12.13 19.32
C SER A 84 -7.13 12.89 18.48
N GLY A 85 -6.53 12.22 17.49
CA GLY A 85 -5.49 12.79 16.64
C GLY A 85 -4.05 12.50 17.11
N ASP A 86 -3.87 12.01 18.33
CA ASP A 86 -2.57 11.65 18.86
C ASP A 86 -1.88 10.55 18.05
N ARG A 87 -0.59 10.75 17.82
CA ARG A 87 0.28 9.76 17.18
C ARG A 87 0.89 8.87 18.25
N LYS A 88 0.18 7.78 18.53
CA LYS A 88 0.54 6.83 19.60
C LYS A 88 2.00 6.33 19.54
N HIS A 89 2.56 6.14 18.34
CA HIS A 89 3.96 5.73 18.20
C HIS A 89 4.95 6.81 18.67
N GLU A 90 4.66 8.10 18.44
CA GLU A 90 5.49 9.21 18.95
C GLU A 90 5.36 9.35 20.46
N ILE A 91 4.19 9.05 21.02
CA ILE A 91 3.96 9.05 22.48
C ILE A 91 4.69 7.90 23.16
N ALA A 92 4.77 6.72 22.53
CA ALA A 92 5.45 5.56 23.10
C ALA A 92 6.98 5.65 23.01
N GLN A 93 7.51 6.40 22.03
CA GLN A 93 8.95 6.47 21.74
C GLN A 93 9.84 6.90 22.92
N PRO A 94 9.49 7.92 23.74
CA PRO A 94 10.29 8.32 24.90
C PRO A 94 10.37 7.25 26.01
N TYR A 95 9.46 6.28 25.99
CA TYR A 95 9.39 5.21 27.00
C TYR A 95 10.10 3.93 26.54
N LEU A 96 10.77 3.96 25.38
CA LEU A 96 11.54 2.81 24.92
C LEU A 96 12.61 2.46 25.96
N PRO A 97 12.72 1.17 26.34
CA PRO A 97 13.76 0.70 27.23
C PRO A 97 15.15 1.03 26.69
N GLN A 98 16.05 1.44 27.59
CA GLN A 98 17.45 1.71 27.25
C GLN A 98 18.33 0.45 27.39
N GLU A 99 17.87 -0.51 28.19
CA GLU A 99 18.53 -1.80 28.39
C GLU A 99 18.41 -2.65 27.10
N PRO A 100 19.54 -3.05 26.48
CA PRO A 100 19.53 -3.80 25.22
C PRO A 100 18.79 -5.15 25.29
N ASP A 101 18.82 -5.78 26.46
CA ASP A 101 18.27 -7.12 26.71
C ASP A 101 16.86 -7.07 27.31
N PHE A 102 16.24 -5.89 27.41
CA PHE A 102 14.89 -5.78 27.94
C PHE A 102 13.89 -6.55 27.07
N VAL A 103 13.14 -7.44 27.70
CA VAL A 103 12.01 -8.17 27.11
C VAL A 103 10.79 -8.00 28.01
N GLY A 104 9.68 -7.54 27.46
CA GLY A 104 8.46 -7.33 28.24
C GLY A 104 7.66 -6.11 27.86
N LEU A 105 6.61 -5.87 28.65
CA LEU A 105 5.74 -4.70 28.54
C LEU A 105 6.44 -3.47 29.13
N PHE A 106 6.58 -2.41 28.34
CA PHE A 106 7.23 -1.17 28.81
C PHE A 106 6.29 0.05 28.83
N ALA A 107 5.18 0.04 28.09
CA ALA A 107 4.19 1.12 28.14
C ALA A 107 2.80 0.64 27.70
N VAL A 108 1.76 1.29 28.23
CA VAL A 108 0.37 1.06 27.81
C VAL A 108 -0.30 2.38 27.46
N LEU A 109 -0.69 2.54 26.21
CA LEU A 109 -1.45 3.71 25.75
C LEU A 109 -2.95 3.39 25.74
N VAL A 110 -3.80 4.34 26.11
CA VAL A 110 -5.25 4.16 26.20
C VAL A 110 -5.92 5.15 25.26
N GLY A 111 -6.66 4.66 24.27
CA GLY A 111 -7.40 5.51 23.34
C GLY A 111 -8.84 5.04 23.18
N ARG A 112 -9.76 5.97 22.91
CA ARG A 112 -11.16 5.63 22.64
C ARG A 112 -11.38 5.35 21.15
N ALA A 113 -12.03 4.25 20.85
CA ALA A 113 -12.51 3.96 19.50
C ALA A 113 -13.77 3.09 19.55
N SER A 114 -14.51 3.08 18.44
CA SER A 114 -15.66 2.19 18.29
C SER A 114 -15.21 0.73 18.21
N ALA A 115 -15.83 -0.15 19.01
CA ALA A 115 -15.56 -1.58 19.01
C ALA A 115 -16.87 -2.37 19.16
N PRO A 116 -16.95 -3.59 18.60
CA PRO A 116 -18.09 -4.47 18.84
C PRO A 116 -18.15 -4.85 20.32
N ALA A 117 -19.30 -4.60 20.94
CA ALA A 117 -19.62 -5.03 22.30
C ALA A 117 -20.99 -5.69 22.32
N TRP A 118 -21.13 -6.73 23.14
CA TRP A 118 -22.43 -7.36 23.37
C TRP A 118 -23.31 -6.44 24.22
N HIS A 119 -24.59 -6.41 23.88
CA HIS A 119 -25.62 -5.72 24.62
C HIS A 119 -26.77 -6.72 24.84
N VAL A 120 -27.12 -6.91 26.11
CA VAL A 120 -28.21 -7.79 26.53
C VAL A 120 -29.51 -7.02 26.43
N GLN A 121 -30.47 -7.54 25.68
CA GLN A 121 -31.85 -7.10 25.69
C GLN A 121 -32.64 -8.01 26.62
N GLN A 122 -33.22 -7.43 27.66
CA GLN A 122 -34.06 -8.13 28.63
C GLN A 122 -35.52 -7.68 28.47
N ASN A 123 -36.47 -8.57 28.77
CA ASN A 123 -37.88 -8.20 28.88
C ASN A 123 -38.15 -7.48 30.21
N GLN A 124 -39.39 -7.02 30.43
CA GLN A 124 -39.81 -6.36 31.67
C GLN A 124 -39.63 -7.26 32.92
N ALA A 125 -39.61 -8.59 32.75
CA ALA A 125 -39.36 -9.56 33.81
C ALA A 125 -37.87 -9.93 33.99
N GLY A 126 -36.95 -9.18 33.38
CA GLY A 126 -35.50 -9.40 33.50
C GLY A 126 -34.93 -10.58 32.69
N ARG A 127 -35.76 -11.32 31.94
CA ARG A 127 -35.33 -12.46 31.13
C ARG A 127 -34.66 -12.01 29.84
N ILE A 128 -33.55 -12.65 29.49
CA ILE A 128 -32.79 -12.36 28.26
C ILE A 128 -33.63 -12.72 27.03
N GLN A 129 -33.98 -11.71 26.23
CA GLN A 129 -34.64 -11.88 24.93
C GLN A 129 -33.61 -12.06 23.81
N ASN A 130 -32.57 -11.23 23.81
CA ASN A 130 -31.58 -11.23 22.72
C ASN A 130 -30.21 -10.72 23.19
N LEU A 131 -29.17 -11.14 22.47
CA LEU A 131 -27.81 -10.61 22.57
C LEU A 131 -27.49 -9.92 21.26
N VAL A 132 -27.44 -8.60 21.28
CA VAL A 132 -27.21 -7.79 20.08
C VAL A 132 -25.82 -7.17 20.11
N ARG A 133 -25.18 -7.09 18.95
CA ARG A 133 -23.87 -6.45 18.81
C ARG A 133 -24.06 -4.96 18.56
N LYS A 134 -23.57 -4.13 19.48
CA LYS A 134 -23.48 -2.67 19.33
C LYS A 134 -22.02 -2.26 19.11
N TYR A 135 -21.81 -1.02 18.67
CA TYR A 135 -20.49 -0.45 18.37
C TYR A 135 -20.17 0.80 19.22
N PRO A 136 -20.25 0.71 20.57
CA PRO A 136 -19.98 1.86 21.43
C PRO A 136 -18.53 2.32 21.33
N SER A 137 -18.29 3.59 21.70
CA SER A 137 -16.94 4.13 21.90
C SER A 137 -16.38 3.63 23.23
N VAL A 138 -15.42 2.72 23.17
CA VAL A 138 -14.80 2.07 24.33
C VAL A 138 -13.31 2.34 24.40
N ASN A 139 -12.71 2.10 25.58
CA ASN A 139 -11.27 2.15 25.73
C ASN A 139 -10.61 0.96 25.02
N HIS A 140 -9.65 1.27 24.17
CA HIS A 140 -8.66 0.33 23.67
C HIS A 140 -7.33 0.59 24.36
N TYR A 141 -6.69 -0.51 24.75
CA TYR A 141 -5.39 -0.52 25.39
C TYR A 141 -4.36 -0.97 24.36
N TYR A 142 -3.32 -0.18 24.18
CA TYR A 142 -2.23 -0.38 23.24
C TYR A 142 -1.00 -0.76 24.07
N PHE A 143 -0.75 -2.05 24.18
CA PHE A 143 0.39 -2.61 24.89
C PHE A 143 1.61 -2.51 23.99
N HIS A 144 2.64 -1.79 24.44
CA HIS A 144 3.93 -1.68 23.76
C HIS A 144 4.93 -2.59 24.46
N ILE A 145 5.42 -3.58 23.70
CA ILE A 145 6.17 -4.71 24.23
C ILE A 145 7.45 -4.87 23.41
N ILE A 146 8.56 -5.21 24.06
CA ILE A 146 9.74 -5.75 23.38
C ILE A 146 9.69 -7.27 23.43
N ASP A 147 9.58 -7.89 22.26
CA ASP A 147 9.70 -9.33 22.04
C ASP A 147 11.16 -9.67 21.65
N PRO A 148 11.69 -10.83 22.09
CA PRO A 148 13.07 -11.23 21.78
C PRO A 148 13.34 -11.39 20.29
N ASP A 149 12.36 -11.87 19.53
CA ASP A 149 12.53 -12.22 18.11
C ASP A 149 12.04 -11.08 17.20
N TRP A 150 10.95 -10.41 17.57
CA TRP A 150 10.28 -9.39 16.78
C TRP A 150 10.62 -7.95 17.18
N GLY A 151 11.35 -7.76 18.28
CA GLY A 151 11.62 -6.45 18.85
C GLY A 151 10.33 -5.75 19.26
N HIS A 152 10.16 -4.47 18.88
CA HIS A 152 8.98 -3.71 19.29
C HIS A 152 7.70 -4.19 18.59
N ILE A 153 6.79 -4.77 19.38
CA ILE A 153 5.44 -5.13 18.95
C ILE A 153 4.40 -4.24 19.64
N THR A 154 3.22 -4.15 19.04
CA THR A 154 2.07 -3.46 19.66
C THR A 154 0.83 -4.33 19.63
N ILE A 155 0.17 -4.51 20.78
CA ILE A 155 -1.12 -5.18 20.88
C ILE A 155 -2.19 -4.17 21.24
N ARG A 156 -3.17 -3.97 20.36
CA ARG A 156 -4.37 -3.17 20.64
C ARG A 156 -5.50 -4.08 21.07
N MET A 157 -6.00 -3.97 22.30
CA MET A 157 -7.05 -4.83 22.84
C MET A 157 -8.23 -4.03 23.39
N SER A 158 -9.45 -4.54 23.22
CA SER A 158 -10.63 -4.06 23.93
C SER A 158 -10.76 -4.75 25.28
N GLY A 159 -11.02 -3.99 26.34
CA GLY A 159 -11.36 -4.55 27.66
C GLY A 159 -12.78 -5.14 27.71
N HIS A 160 -13.62 -4.92 26.70
CA HIS A 160 -14.97 -5.48 26.65
C HIS A 160 -14.98 -6.87 25.99
N PRO A 161 -15.76 -7.82 26.53
CA PRO A 161 -15.96 -9.12 25.89
C PRO A 161 -16.59 -8.96 24.48
N PRO A 162 -16.16 -9.74 23.47
CA PRO A 162 -15.31 -10.93 23.55
C PRO A 162 -13.80 -10.64 23.43
N PHE A 163 -13.33 -9.49 23.94
CA PHE A 163 -11.91 -9.16 24.10
C PHE A 163 -11.12 -9.17 22.78
N GLY A 164 -11.73 -8.65 21.71
CA GLY A 164 -11.07 -8.58 20.42
C GLY A 164 -9.78 -7.74 20.47
N ALA A 165 -8.74 -8.23 19.79
CA ALA A 165 -7.45 -7.56 19.75
C ALA A 165 -6.86 -7.48 18.33
N GLN A 166 -5.87 -6.60 18.16
CA GLN A 166 -5.03 -6.51 16.98
C GLN A 166 -3.57 -6.59 17.41
N VAL A 167 -2.82 -7.54 16.85
CA VAL A 167 -1.37 -7.66 17.03
C VAL A 167 -0.70 -6.99 15.83
N ILE A 168 0.22 -6.08 16.09
CA ILE A 168 0.96 -5.31 15.09
C ILE A 168 2.44 -5.66 15.25
N LEU A 169 3.00 -6.25 14.20
CA LEU A 169 4.39 -6.70 14.12
C LEU A 169 5.15 -5.90 13.06
N ASN A 170 6.48 -5.82 13.22
CA ASN A 170 7.41 -5.15 12.32
C ASN A 170 8.45 -6.15 11.80
N GLY A 171 8.35 -6.52 10.52
CA GLY A 171 9.25 -7.50 9.90
C GLY A 171 10.66 -6.99 9.65
N HIS A 172 10.89 -5.68 9.51
CA HIS A 172 12.27 -5.14 9.45
C HIS A 172 12.96 -5.17 10.82
N GLU A 173 12.19 -5.09 11.89
CA GLU A 173 12.74 -5.24 13.24
C GLU A 173 13.03 -6.72 13.54
N TYR A 174 12.13 -7.62 13.16
CA TYR A 174 12.39 -9.05 13.16
C TYR A 174 13.66 -9.40 12.37
N LEU A 175 13.77 -8.93 11.13
CA LEU A 175 14.95 -9.18 10.29
C LEU A 175 16.24 -8.66 10.93
N ALA A 176 16.18 -7.51 11.62
CA ALA A 176 17.33 -6.97 12.34
C ALA A 176 17.74 -7.85 13.53
N ARG A 177 16.77 -8.35 14.31
CA ARG A 177 17.00 -9.30 15.41
C ARG A 177 17.58 -10.62 14.90
N GLN A 178 17.04 -11.15 13.80
CA GLN A 178 17.57 -12.37 13.17
C GLN A 178 18.99 -12.17 12.62
N ALA A 179 19.28 -11.01 12.02
CA ALA A 179 20.63 -10.69 11.55
C ALA A 179 21.64 -10.62 12.71
N VAL A 180 21.28 -9.99 13.84
CA VAL A 180 22.13 -10.01 15.05
C VAL A 180 22.34 -11.43 15.56
N GLN A 181 21.30 -12.25 15.63
CA GLN A 181 21.40 -13.66 16.06
C GLN A 181 22.29 -14.50 15.12
N ALA A 182 22.29 -14.18 13.82
CA ALA A 182 23.13 -14.82 12.82
C ALA A 182 24.57 -14.26 12.78
N GLY A 183 24.91 -13.27 13.62
CA GLY A 183 26.22 -12.63 13.62
C GLY A 183 26.47 -11.70 12.42
N LEU A 184 25.43 -11.31 11.70
CA LEU A 184 25.53 -10.46 10.51
C LEU A 184 25.61 -8.98 10.89
N SER A 185 26.68 -8.31 10.50
CA SER A 185 26.85 -6.87 10.75
C SER A 185 26.02 -6.04 9.78
N PHE A 186 25.30 -5.03 10.29
CA PHE A 186 24.51 -4.11 9.47
C PHE A 186 24.39 -2.71 10.10
N ARG A 187 23.99 -1.73 9.27
CA ARG A 187 23.53 -0.40 9.71
C ARG A 187 22.10 -0.17 9.24
N LYS A 188 21.30 0.46 10.10
CA LYS A 188 19.91 0.86 9.81
C LYS A 188 19.72 2.36 9.87
N GLU A 189 18.92 2.87 8.95
CA GLU A 189 18.34 4.22 9.02
C GLU A 189 16.81 4.09 9.16
N GLY A 190 16.34 4.21 10.40
CA GLY A 190 14.96 3.86 10.76
C GLY A 190 14.66 2.39 10.43
N ASN A 191 13.56 2.14 9.70
CA ASN A 191 13.17 0.79 9.28
C ASN A 191 13.83 0.32 7.96
N CYS A 192 15.07 0.71 7.67
CA CYS A 192 15.77 0.34 6.43
C CYS A 192 17.21 -0.04 6.69
N PHE A 193 17.67 -1.15 6.11
CA PHE A 193 19.08 -1.50 6.09
C PHE A 193 19.77 -0.64 5.03
N SER A 194 20.79 0.13 5.43
CA SER A 194 21.57 1.01 4.53
C SER A 194 22.94 0.43 4.19
N GLN A 195 23.48 -0.40 5.08
CA GLN A 195 24.71 -1.17 4.87
C GLN A 195 24.55 -2.53 5.51
N VAL A 196 25.06 -3.56 4.84
CA VAL A 196 25.01 -4.95 5.26
C VAL A 196 26.33 -5.59 4.86
N GLU A 197 26.89 -6.43 5.72
CA GLU A 197 28.12 -7.18 5.42
C GLU A 197 27.92 -8.15 4.25
N SER A 198 26.78 -8.85 4.22
CA SER A 198 26.41 -9.78 3.16
C SER A 198 24.94 -9.57 2.76
N ASP A 199 24.73 -8.98 1.58
CA ASP A 199 23.39 -8.76 1.02
C ASP A 199 22.67 -10.08 0.72
N THR A 200 23.42 -11.13 0.37
CA THR A 200 22.89 -12.47 0.12
C THR A 200 22.33 -13.08 1.40
N ASP A 201 23.05 -12.98 2.51
CA ASP A 201 22.62 -13.57 3.79
C ASP A 201 21.40 -12.83 4.33
N LEU A 202 21.37 -11.49 4.22
CA LEU A 202 20.19 -10.71 4.58
C LEU A 202 18.98 -11.09 3.72
N ALA A 203 19.15 -11.29 2.41
CA ALA A 203 18.07 -11.72 1.52
C ALA A 203 17.57 -13.12 1.89
N GLN A 204 18.45 -14.05 2.26
CA GLN A 204 18.07 -15.38 2.74
C GLN A 204 17.27 -15.30 4.04
N LEU A 205 17.75 -14.52 5.02
CA LEU A 205 17.03 -14.28 6.26
C LEU A 205 15.64 -13.66 5.99
N ALA A 206 15.53 -12.72 5.06
CA ALA A 206 14.26 -12.10 4.73
C ALA A 206 13.28 -13.06 4.03
N GLU A 207 13.79 -14.01 3.24
CA GLU A 207 12.97 -15.06 2.60
C GLU A 207 12.41 -16.05 3.64
N THR A 208 13.08 -16.24 4.80
CA THR A 208 12.51 -17.06 5.89
C THR A 208 11.15 -16.52 6.33
N LEU A 209 11.00 -15.20 6.45
CA LEU A 209 9.74 -14.52 6.81
C LEU A 209 8.68 -14.60 5.71
N CYS A 210 9.06 -14.94 4.48
CA CYS A 210 8.15 -15.18 3.36
C CYS A 210 7.71 -16.65 3.26
N SER A 211 8.39 -17.56 3.96
CA SER A 211 8.19 -19.01 3.85
C SER A 211 6.93 -19.51 4.54
N ALA A 212 6.50 -20.72 4.17
CA ALA A 212 5.37 -21.41 4.82
C ALA A 212 5.61 -21.69 6.31
N ASN A 213 6.87 -21.85 6.71
CA ASN A 213 7.25 -22.17 8.08
C ASN A 213 6.99 -21.00 9.05
N THR A 214 6.80 -19.79 8.54
CA THR A 214 6.53 -18.56 9.33
C THR A 214 5.19 -18.57 10.06
N VAL A 215 4.23 -19.40 9.62
CA VAL A 215 2.87 -19.43 10.20
C VAL A 215 2.89 -19.83 11.68
N GLY A 216 3.74 -20.80 12.05
CA GLY A 216 3.91 -21.24 13.44
C GLY A 216 4.49 -20.14 14.34
N PRO A 217 5.67 -19.58 14.01
CA PRO A 217 6.26 -18.46 14.74
C PRO A 217 5.34 -17.24 14.87
N LEU A 218 4.60 -16.88 13.81
CA LEU A 218 3.60 -15.79 13.88
C LEU A 218 2.49 -16.08 14.90
N ARG A 219 1.98 -17.31 14.93
CA ARG A 219 1.03 -17.73 15.96
C ARG A 219 1.66 -17.67 17.34
N GLN A 220 2.89 -18.16 17.49
CA GLN A 220 3.59 -18.22 18.77
C GLN A 220 3.80 -16.84 19.39
N VAL A 221 4.25 -15.83 18.63
CA VAL A 221 4.41 -14.46 19.15
C VAL A 221 3.06 -13.86 19.55
N CYS A 222 2.00 -14.12 18.78
CA CYS A 222 0.65 -13.66 19.11
C CYS A 222 0.16 -14.30 20.42
N ASP A 223 0.22 -15.63 20.50
CA ASP A 223 -0.25 -16.39 21.66
C ASP A 223 0.56 -16.00 22.92
N ARG A 224 1.89 -15.99 22.82
CA ARG A 224 2.82 -15.62 23.91
C ARG A 224 2.36 -14.34 24.60
N TRP A 225 2.18 -13.25 23.86
CA TRP A 225 1.90 -11.95 24.44
C TRP A 225 0.41 -11.68 24.72
N LEU A 226 -0.49 -12.24 23.92
CA LEU A 226 -1.92 -12.11 24.18
C LEU A 226 -2.30 -12.82 25.47
N TYR A 227 -1.88 -14.06 25.69
CA TYR A 227 -2.29 -14.81 26.88
C TYR A 227 -1.51 -14.37 28.13
N SER A 228 -0.19 -14.21 28.05
CA SER A 228 0.64 -13.88 29.22
C SER A 228 0.47 -12.44 29.72
N THR A 229 0.29 -11.48 28.79
CA THR A 229 0.46 -10.05 29.09
C THR A 229 -0.80 -9.23 28.88
N CYS A 230 -1.73 -9.66 28.03
CA CYS A 230 -2.92 -8.85 27.71
C CYS A 230 -4.21 -9.44 28.32
N LEU A 231 -4.53 -10.67 27.95
CA LEU A 231 -5.76 -11.37 28.33
C LEU A 231 -5.82 -11.67 29.82
N GLY A 232 -4.66 -11.84 30.46
CA GLY A 232 -4.54 -12.03 31.91
C GLY A 232 -5.26 -10.97 32.75
N PHE A 233 -5.42 -9.74 32.23
CA PHE A 233 -6.20 -8.68 32.90
C PHE A 233 -7.71 -8.87 32.78
N ALA A 234 -8.18 -9.52 31.71
CA ALA A 234 -9.59 -9.80 31.47
C ALA A 234 -10.03 -11.10 32.16
N LEU A 235 -9.28 -12.19 31.89
CA LEU A 235 -9.53 -13.55 32.37
C LEU A 235 -8.27 -14.08 33.05
N SER A 236 -8.39 -14.60 34.27
CA SER A 236 -7.30 -15.35 34.91
C SER A 236 -6.98 -16.64 34.14
N LEU A 237 -5.79 -17.22 34.35
CA LEU A 237 -5.43 -18.49 33.71
C LEU A 237 -6.45 -19.61 34.01
N PRO A 238 -6.94 -19.80 35.26
CA PRO A 238 -8.02 -20.76 35.52
C PRO A 238 -9.32 -20.47 34.78
N GLU A 239 -9.69 -19.20 34.58
CA GLU A 239 -10.87 -18.82 33.80
C GLU A 239 -10.69 -19.13 32.30
N GLN A 240 -9.48 -18.94 31.77
CA GLN A 240 -9.15 -19.26 30.38
C GLN A 240 -9.23 -20.78 30.14
N GLU A 241 -8.63 -21.57 31.02
CA GLU A 241 -8.65 -23.05 30.96
C GLU A 241 -10.07 -23.59 31.09
N ARG A 242 -10.82 -23.15 32.10
CA ARG A 242 -12.21 -23.58 32.35
C ARG A 242 -13.14 -23.33 31.16
N THR A 243 -12.96 -22.22 30.46
CA THR A 243 -13.84 -21.83 29.34
C THR A 243 -13.30 -22.23 27.97
N GLY A 244 -12.13 -22.87 27.92
CA GLY A 244 -11.42 -23.18 26.68
C GLY A 244 -11.22 -21.95 25.79
N PHE A 245 -10.99 -20.77 26.38
CA PHE A 245 -10.88 -19.52 25.62
C PHE A 245 -9.65 -19.57 24.70
N ALA A 246 -9.89 -19.55 23.39
CA ALA A 246 -8.82 -19.58 22.39
C ALA A 246 -9.04 -18.55 21.28
N TYR A 247 -8.01 -17.76 21.01
CA TYR A 247 -7.94 -16.86 19.87
C TYR A 247 -7.68 -17.62 18.55
N ASP A 248 -8.45 -17.21 17.55
CA ASP A 248 -8.12 -17.38 16.14
C ASP A 248 -7.54 -16.08 15.57
N TYR A 249 -6.74 -16.23 14.52
CA TYR A 249 -6.05 -15.12 13.88
C TYR A 249 -6.47 -14.93 12.43
N SER A 250 -6.70 -13.67 12.06
CA SER A 250 -6.87 -13.27 10.67
C SER A 250 -5.98 -12.09 10.32
N LEU A 251 -5.37 -12.13 9.15
CA LEU A 251 -4.55 -11.06 8.60
C LEU A 251 -5.47 -9.89 8.25
N TYR A 252 -5.24 -8.73 8.86
CA TYR A 252 -6.00 -7.51 8.60
C TYR A 252 -5.30 -6.65 7.55
N GLN A 253 -4.07 -6.26 7.83
CA GLN A 253 -3.23 -5.42 6.97
C GLN A 253 -1.85 -6.06 6.86
N VAL A 254 -1.29 -6.04 5.66
CA VAL A 254 0.06 -6.53 5.39
C VAL A 254 0.74 -5.54 4.45
N GLU A 255 1.99 -5.19 4.77
CA GLU A 255 2.88 -4.39 3.94
C GLU A 255 4.04 -5.26 3.49
N TYR A 256 4.46 -5.10 2.25
CA TYR A 256 5.60 -5.81 1.67
C TYR A 256 6.47 -4.82 0.92
N SER A 257 7.79 -4.93 1.10
CA SER A 257 8.75 -4.00 0.53
C SER A 257 9.83 -4.73 -0.25
N ARG A 258 10.29 -4.08 -1.33
CA ARG A 258 11.52 -4.38 -2.06
C ARG A 258 12.47 -3.21 -1.88
N ASN A 259 13.70 -3.51 -1.51
CA ASN A 259 14.72 -2.52 -1.21
C ASN A 259 15.88 -2.73 -2.16
N LEU A 260 16.20 -1.70 -2.96
CA LEU A 260 17.34 -1.69 -3.87
C LEU A 260 18.44 -0.84 -3.25
N LEU A 261 19.57 -1.46 -2.92
CA LEU A 261 20.68 -0.79 -2.25
C LEU A 261 21.68 -0.33 -3.32
N PHE A 262 21.82 0.97 -3.51
CA PHE A 262 22.69 1.55 -4.50
C PHE A 262 24.13 1.72 -3.97
N LYS A 263 25.09 1.50 -4.87
CA LYS A 263 26.52 1.76 -4.63
C LYS A 263 26.80 3.25 -4.35
N ARG A 264 26.06 4.15 -5.00
CA ARG A 264 26.26 5.61 -4.92
C ARG A 264 24.93 6.36 -4.81
N ALA A 265 24.80 7.18 -3.77
CA ALA A 265 23.60 7.98 -3.50
C ALA A 265 23.22 8.92 -4.65
N GLY A 266 24.19 9.69 -5.17
CA GLY A 266 23.92 10.65 -6.26
C GLY A 266 23.45 9.97 -7.56
N GLN A 267 23.91 8.75 -7.85
CA GLN A 267 23.47 8.01 -9.02
C GLN A 267 22.04 7.48 -8.84
N MET A 268 21.70 7.01 -7.64
CA MET A 268 20.32 6.65 -7.30
C MET A 268 19.37 7.83 -7.49
N GLU A 269 19.75 9.01 -6.99
CA GLU A 269 18.94 10.22 -7.10
C GLU A 269 18.71 10.60 -8.57
N GLN A 270 19.76 10.63 -9.38
CA GLN A 270 19.66 10.89 -10.82
C GLN A 270 18.75 9.90 -11.56
N LEU A 271 18.93 8.59 -11.31
CA LEU A 271 18.12 7.54 -11.95
C LEU A 271 16.65 7.63 -11.51
N PHE A 272 16.42 7.89 -10.22
CA PHE A 272 15.07 8.00 -9.69
C PHE A 272 14.36 9.26 -10.17
N GLU A 273 15.03 10.41 -10.19
CA GLU A 273 14.49 11.65 -10.77
C GLU A 273 14.15 11.48 -12.25
N ALA A 274 15.04 10.87 -13.04
CA ALA A 274 14.79 10.58 -14.45
C ALA A 274 13.57 9.68 -14.64
N LEU A 275 13.46 8.60 -13.86
CA LEU A 275 12.31 7.68 -13.88
C LEU A 275 11.02 8.43 -13.53
N ILE A 276 11.04 9.27 -12.50
CA ILE A 276 9.88 10.08 -12.11
C ILE A 276 9.49 11.02 -13.24
N ASP A 277 10.41 11.78 -13.80
CA ASP A 277 10.08 12.80 -14.80
C ASP A 277 9.49 12.19 -16.07
N ARG A 278 10.08 11.07 -16.53
CA ARG A 278 9.59 10.31 -17.68
C ARG A 278 8.24 9.66 -17.41
N THR A 279 8.03 9.04 -16.25
CA THR A 279 6.76 8.36 -15.93
C THR A 279 5.63 9.34 -15.56
N ARG A 280 5.94 10.43 -14.84
CA ARG A 280 4.98 11.45 -14.38
C ARG A 280 4.25 12.11 -15.53
N THR A 281 4.99 12.49 -16.58
CA THR A 281 4.42 13.14 -17.76
C THR A 281 3.52 12.21 -18.57
N ARG A 282 3.76 10.89 -18.50
CA ARG A 282 3.07 9.85 -19.29
C ARG A 282 1.80 9.31 -18.64
N LEU A 283 1.70 9.36 -17.31
CA LEU A 283 0.60 8.74 -16.55
C LEU A 283 -0.64 9.64 -16.34
N ASP A 284 -0.65 10.87 -16.87
CA ASP A 284 -1.66 11.90 -16.63
C ASP A 284 -2.00 12.04 -15.14
N LEU A 285 -0.94 12.28 -14.37
CA LEU A 285 -1.05 12.51 -12.94
C LEU A 285 -1.48 13.98 -12.73
N LYS A 286 -2.74 14.30 -13.07
CA LYS A 286 -3.31 15.67 -13.02
C LYS A 286 -3.21 16.39 -11.66
N ARG A 287 -2.69 15.73 -10.61
CA ARG A 287 -2.31 16.37 -9.33
C ARG A 287 -1.11 15.70 -8.69
N LEU A 288 0.08 15.88 -9.26
CA LEU A 288 1.31 15.84 -8.45
C LEU A 288 1.63 17.28 -8.02
N LYS A 289 1.33 17.58 -6.77
CA LYS A 289 1.82 18.80 -6.13
C LYS A 289 3.35 18.67 -6.04
N THR A 290 4.08 19.38 -6.88
CA THR A 290 5.50 19.70 -6.63
C THR A 290 5.50 20.57 -5.38
N ILE A 291 6.01 20.06 -4.25
CA ILE A 291 6.03 20.85 -3.01
C ILE A 291 7.46 20.97 -2.50
N PHE A 292 8.13 22.04 -2.94
CA PHE A 292 9.23 22.63 -2.18
C PHE A 292 8.73 23.05 -0.78
N GLY A 293 9.60 22.93 0.23
CA GLY A 293 9.26 22.90 1.65
C GLY A 293 8.42 24.08 2.19
N ALA A 294 7.64 23.80 3.24
CA ALA A 294 7.25 24.72 4.35
C ALA A 294 6.23 24.08 5.31
N LYS A 295 6.43 24.27 6.62
CA LYS A 295 5.70 23.69 7.76
C LYS A 295 4.19 24.03 7.78
N ARG A 296 3.30 23.04 7.52
CA ARG A 296 1.93 22.82 8.07
C ARG A 296 1.07 21.98 7.10
N ARG A 297 0.26 21.07 7.64
CA ARG A 297 -0.59 20.11 6.92
C ARG A 297 -1.97 20.73 6.63
N PRO A 298 -2.57 20.58 5.44
CA PRO A 298 -3.96 20.96 5.21
C PRO A 298 -4.93 19.96 5.87
N TYR A 299 -5.92 20.50 6.57
CA TYR A 299 -7.09 19.82 7.14
C TYR A 299 -7.99 19.26 6.00
N ARG A 300 -8.44 18.00 6.10
CA ARG A 300 -9.48 17.42 5.21
C ARG A 300 -10.80 17.30 5.97
N ARG A 301 -11.85 17.95 5.45
CA ARG A 301 -13.24 17.76 5.86
C ARG A 301 -13.76 16.39 5.42
N GLN A 302 -14.67 15.83 6.23
CA GLN A 302 -15.39 14.57 6.06
C GLN A 302 -16.42 14.67 4.91
N GLY A 303 -16.47 13.65 4.03
CA GLY A 303 -17.50 13.51 2.99
C GLY A 303 -17.07 12.58 1.84
N ASN A 304 -17.77 11.46 1.68
CA ASN A 304 -17.49 10.35 0.77
C ASN A 304 -17.23 10.71 -0.71
N GLN A 305 -16.20 10.11 -1.31
CA GLN A 305 -16.21 9.60 -2.68
C GLN A 305 -15.40 8.28 -2.78
N PRO A 306 -15.80 7.29 -3.62
CA PRO A 306 -15.13 6.00 -3.80
C PRO A 306 -13.71 6.17 -4.39
N PRO A 307 -12.83 5.15 -4.38
CA PRO A 307 -11.39 5.34 -4.55
C PRO A 307 -11.08 5.80 -5.97
N ARG A 308 -10.79 7.10 -6.08
CA ARG A 308 -10.07 7.67 -7.21
C ARG A 308 -8.64 7.13 -7.14
N LEU A 309 -8.02 6.90 -8.30
CA LEU A 309 -6.57 6.87 -8.43
C LEU A 309 -6.04 8.19 -7.88
N GLU A 310 -5.77 8.23 -6.58
CA GLU A 310 -5.24 9.40 -5.92
C GLU A 310 -3.73 9.19 -5.78
N ILE A 311 -2.97 10.10 -6.37
CA ILE A 311 -1.53 10.16 -6.17
C ILE A 311 -1.25 11.28 -5.20
N VAL A 312 -0.70 10.90 -4.05
CA VAL A 312 -0.44 11.82 -2.95
C VAL A 312 1.07 11.88 -2.73
N THR A 313 1.69 12.97 -3.15
CA THR A 313 3.06 13.32 -2.73
C THR A 313 2.99 13.72 -1.25
N GLU A 314 3.42 12.83 -0.36
CA GLU A 314 3.68 13.18 1.03
C GLU A 314 5.08 13.78 1.13
N ARG A 315 5.31 14.66 2.11
CA ARG A 315 6.61 15.28 2.38
C ARG A 315 7.35 14.49 3.46
N PRO A 316 8.39 13.73 3.14
CA PRO A 316 9.41 13.39 4.12
C PRO A 316 10.32 14.57 4.42
N ARG A 317 11.13 14.45 5.47
CA ARG A 317 12.12 15.45 5.92
C ARG A 317 13.36 15.57 5.02
N TYR A 318 13.39 14.84 3.91
CA TYR A 318 14.43 14.88 2.89
C TYR A 318 13.74 15.05 1.53
N ASN A 319 14.44 15.53 0.49
CA ASN A 319 13.93 15.81 -0.86
C ASN A 319 13.40 14.54 -1.58
N LEU A 320 12.45 13.83 -0.98
CA LEU A 320 11.98 12.53 -1.44
C LEU A 320 10.76 12.74 -2.32
N THR A 321 10.94 12.57 -3.62
CA THR A 321 9.80 12.36 -4.51
C THR A 321 9.16 11.01 -4.17
N ILE A 322 7.98 11.03 -3.53
CA ILE A 322 7.22 9.80 -3.29
C ILE A 322 6.26 9.55 -4.44
N PHE A 323 6.43 8.43 -5.13
CA PHE A 323 5.46 7.91 -6.08
C PHE A 323 4.45 7.02 -5.34
N LYS A 324 3.33 7.59 -4.86
CA LYS A 324 2.31 6.87 -4.09
C LYS A 324 1.02 6.75 -4.89
N ILE A 325 0.58 5.54 -5.21
CA ILE A 325 -0.67 5.29 -5.93
C ILE A 325 -1.64 4.48 -5.08
N HIS A 326 -2.88 4.98 -4.97
CA HIS A 326 -3.97 4.28 -4.28
C HIS A 326 -4.86 3.49 -5.24
N PHE A 327 -5.09 2.20 -4.93
CA PHE A 327 -6.00 1.29 -5.60
C PHE A 327 -7.01 0.72 -4.59
N GLY A 328 -8.01 1.51 -4.22
CA GLY A 328 -8.98 1.10 -3.21
C GLY A 328 -8.32 0.88 -1.85
N LYS A 329 -8.24 -0.37 -1.39
CA LYS A 329 -7.59 -0.74 -0.13
C LYS A 329 -6.14 -1.18 -0.29
N LEU A 330 -5.56 -0.99 -1.47
CA LEU A 330 -4.15 -1.24 -1.76
C LEU A 330 -3.46 0.08 -2.08
N THR A 331 -2.20 0.22 -1.68
CA THR A 331 -1.36 1.38 -2.01
C THR A 331 0.00 0.88 -2.46
N LEU A 332 0.50 1.42 -3.56
CA LEU A 332 1.88 1.22 -4.00
C LEU A 332 2.67 2.49 -3.72
N LYS A 333 3.92 2.35 -3.28
CA LYS A 333 4.85 3.46 -3.05
C LYS A 333 6.20 3.14 -3.67
N LEU A 334 6.84 4.13 -4.27
CA LEU A 334 8.26 4.09 -4.62
C LEU A 334 8.90 5.39 -4.14
N TYR A 335 9.96 5.29 -3.34
CA TYR A 335 10.62 6.44 -2.73
C TYR A 335 12.04 6.09 -2.30
N THR A 336 12.91 7.09 -2.26
CA THR A 336 14.26 6.94 -1.68
C THR A 336 14.17 6.94 -0.14
N LYS A 337 15.01 6.14 0.51
CA LYS A 337 15.04 5.99 1.97
C LYS A 337 16.48 5.90 2.43
N GLY A 338 16.82 6.72 3.42
CA GLY A 338 18.20 6.93 3.81
C GLY A 338 19.06 7.48 2.68
N ALA A 339 20.37 7.24 2.74
CA ALA A 339 21.31 7.78 1.76
C ALA A 339 21.25 7.08 0.38
N ASN A 340 21.05 5.77 0.33
CA ASN A 340 21.31 4.96 -0.86
C ASN A 340 20.28 3.86 -1.15
N VAL A 341 19.10 3.87 -0.52
CA VAL A 341 18.08 2.83 -0.76
C VAL A 341 16.89 3.38 -1.54
N LEU A 342 16.54 2.72 -2.65
CA LEU A 342 15.26 2.94 -3.33
C LEU A 342 14.28 1.86 -2.85
N ARG A 343 13.25 2.27 -2.13
CA ARG A 343 12.24 1.36 -1.59
C ARG A 343 10.95 1.40 -2.39
N CYS A 344 10.53 0.23 -2.84
CA CYS A 344 9.19 0.00 -3.35
C CYS A 344 8.35 -0.72 -2.28
N GLU A 345 7.14 -0.27 -2.01
CA GLU A 345 6.23 -0.90 -1.04
C GLU A 345 4.85 -1.14 -1.65
N VAL A 346 4.26 -2.27 -1.32
CA VAL A 346 2.83 -2.51 -1.47
C VAL A 346 2.19 -2.64 -0.09
N ILE A 347 1.14 -1.87 0.15
CA ILE A 347 0.40 -1.82 1.40
C ILE A 347 -1.02 -2.26 1.12
N VAL A 348 -1.46 -3.32 1.76
CA VAL A 348 -2.86 -3.73 1.76
C VAL A 348 -3.48 -3.35 3.08
N HIS A 349 -4.19 -2.21 3.09
CA HIS A 349 -4.88 -1.66 4.28
C HIS A 349 -6.00 -2.57 4.79
N ASN A 350 -6.50 -3.46 3.94
CA ASN A 350 -7.41 -4.53 4.35
C ASN A 350 -7.31 -5.70 3.36
N THR A 351 -6.87 -6.85 3.84
CA THR A 351 -6.70 -8.07 3.05
C THR A 351 -7.99 -8.59 2.44
N LYS A 352 -9.19 -8.10 2.83
CA LYS A 352 -10.45 -8.37 2.09
C LYS A 352 -10.42 -7.89 0.64
N ALA A 353 -9.53 -6.96 0.30
CA ALA A 353 -9.35 -6.53 -1.08
C ALA A 353 -8.58 -7.56 -1.93
N LEU A 354 -7.93 -8.52 -1.28
CA LEU A 354 -7.33 -9.68 -1.93
C LEU A 354 -8.41 -10.75 -2.06
N ALA A 355 -8.45 -11.42 -3.21
CA ALA A 355 -9.37 -12.55 -3.46
C ALA A 355 -8.89 -13.86 -2.80
N THR A 356 -8.19 -13.74 -1.67
CA THR A 356 -7.53 -14.82 -0.93
C THR A 356 -8.10 -14.87 0.47
N SER A 357 -8.21 -16.08 1.05
CA SER A 357 -8.62 -16.22 2.44
C SER A 357 -7.66 -15.45 3.36
N ARG A 358 -8.20 -14.98 4.49
CA ARG A 358 -7.49 -14.07 5.41
C ARG A 358 -7.11 -14.75 6.73
N SER A 359 -7.32 -16.05 6.87
CA SER A 359 -6.85 -16.79 8.04
C SER A 359 -5.32 -16.77 8.09
N LEU A 360 -4.74 -16.90 9.28
CA LEU A 360 -3.29 -16.91 9.46
C LEU A 360 -2.52 -17.88 8.54
N PRO A 361 -2.99 -19.12 8.26
CA PRO A 361 -2.32 -20.01 7.31
C PRO A 361 -2.19 -19.46 5.88
N ASN A 362 -2.97 -18.45 5.52
CA ASN A 362 -2.88 -17.78 4.21
C ASN A 362 -1.85 -16.63 4.18
N PHE A 363 -1.03 -16.47 5.22
CA PHE A 363 0.03 -15.46 5.23
C PHE A 363 1.02 -15.62 4.05
N PRO A 364 1.62 -16.80 3.80
CA PRO A 364 2.54 -16.97 2.66
C PRO A 364 1.86 -16.72 1.29
N PRO A 365 0.65 -17.25 0.99
CA PRO A 365 -0.07 -16.89 -0.23
C PRO A 365 -0.32 -15.38 -0.40
N ILE A 366 -0.65 -14.67 0.69
CA ILE A 366 -0.82 -13.21 0.66
C ILE A 366 0.51 -12.53 0.35
N VAL A 367 1.61 -12.91 1.00
CA VAL A 367 2.94 -12.35 0.75
C VAL A 367 3.37 -12.61 -0.71
N ALA A 368 3.19 -13.82 -1.23
CA ALA A 368 3.46 -14.14 -2.63
C ALA A 368 2.64 -13.28 -3.61
N GLN A 369 1.36 -13.03 -3.28
CA GLN A 369 0.52 -12.14 -4.07
C GLN A 369 1.02 -10.68 -4.02
N LEU A 370 1.46 -10.20 -2.86
CA LEU A 370 2.05 -8.87 -2.71
C LEU A 370 3.35 -8.73 -3.50
N LYS A 371 4.25 -9.73 -3.41
CA LYS A 371 5.48 -9.82 -4.20
C LYS A 371 5.18 -9.72 -5.71
N ALA A 372 4.20 -10.49 -6.19
CA ALA A 372 3.79 -10.45 -7.59
C ALA A 372 3.17 -9.11 -8.02
N ILE A 373 2.41 -8.44 -7.15
CA ILE A 373 1.87 -7.10 -7.41
C ILE A 373 3.00 -6.08 -7.52
N LEU A 374 3.95 -6.13 -6.60
CA LEU A 374 5.11 -5.24 -6.57
C LEU A 374 5.98 -5.44 -7.81
N SER A 375 6.32 -6.68 -8.17
CA SER A 375 7.07 -6.98 -9.40
C SER A 375 6.38 -6.41 -10.64
N ARG A 376 5.07 -6.63 -10.80
CA ARG A 376 4.32 -6.08 -11.95
C ARG A 376 4.33 -4.55 -11.97
N PHE A 377 4.26 -3.92 -10.80
CA PHE A 377 4.31 -2.47 -10.70
C PHE A 377 5.66 -1.94 -11.19
N LEU A 378 6.78 -2.54 -10.75
CA LEU A 378 8.11 -2.16 -11.20
C LEU A 378 8.35 -2.45 -12.69
N ASP A 379 7.88 -3.60 -13.18
CA ASP A 379 7.89 -3.93 -14.61
C ASP A 379 7.16 -2.85 -15.43
N HIS A 380 5.96 -2.45 -15.00
CA HIS A 380 5.20 -1.42 -15.70
C HIS A 380 5.89 -0.05 -15.64
N LEU A 381 6.55 0.31 -14.54
CA LEU A 381 7.35 1.54 -14.48
C LEU A 381 8.49 1.49 -15.50
N HIS A 382 9.21 0.37 -15.57
CA HIS A 382 10.27 0.15 -16.56
C HIS A 382 9.73 0.25 -18.00
N TYR A 383 8.62 -0.41 -18.33
CA TYR A 383 8.03 -0.33 -19.67
C TYR A 383 7.52 1.07 -20.02
N ILE A 384 7.00 1.80 -19.03
CA ILE A 384 6.60 3.19 -19.25
C ILE A 384 7.83 4.07 -19.43
N ASP A 385 8.97 3.80 -18.78
CA ASP A 385 10.21 4.56 -18.94
C ASP A 385 10.88 4.30 -20.29
N GLN A 386 11.04 3.02 -20.64
CA GLN A 386 11.59 2.50 -21.90
C GLN A 386 10.54 2.52 -23.02
N ALA A 387 9.92 3.69 -23.21
CA ALA A 387 8.93 3.93 -24.25
C ALA A 387 9.58 3.80 -25.64
N PHE A 388 9.01 2.93 -26.48
CA PHE A 388 9.52 2.59 -27.81
C PHE A 388 8.40 2.61 -28.86
N ILE A 389 8.74 3.02 -30.09
CA ILE A 389 7.88 2.92 -31.27
C ILE A 389 8.69 2.12 -32.30
N ALA A 390 8.18 0.96 -32.73
CA ALA A 390 8.78 0.25 -33.86
C ALA A 390 8.48 0.98 -35.17
N ASP A 391 9.37 0.83 -36.16
CA ASP A 391 9.33 1.58 -37.42
C ASP A 391 7.98 1.48 -38.14
N ASP A 392 7.32 0.31 -38.09
CA ASP A 392 6.03 0.04 -38.73
C ASP A 392 4.80 0.44 -37.88
N THR A 393 5.00 0.80 -36.61
CA THR A 393 3.89 0.98 -35.66
C THR A 393 3.04 2.20 -36.00
N LEU A 394 3.64 3.26 -36.57
CA LEU A 394 2.89 4.45 -36.98
C LEU A 394 2.05 4.18 -38.23
N ASP A 395 2.57 3.42 -39.18
CA ASP A 395 1.88 3.06 -40.42
C ASP A 395 0.71 2.12 -40.14
N THR A 396 0.98 1.06 -39.38
CA THR A 396 -0.03 0.06 -39.01
C THR A 396 -1.06 0.60 -38.03
N LEU A 397 -0.84 1.76 -37.38
CA LEU A 397 -1.75 2.32 -36.39
C LEU A 397 -3.15 2.59 -36.98
N ALA A 398 -3.18 3.25 -38.14
CA ALA A 398 -4.39 3.67 -38.83
C ALA A 398 -5.10 2.50 -39.54
N GLU A 399 -4.38 1.42 -39.80
CA GLU A 399 -4.89 0.24 -40.47
C GLU A 399 -5.88 -0.55 -39.60
N ALA A 400 -6.87 -1.14 -40.28
CA ALA A 400 -7.82 -2.05 -39.65
C ALA A 400 -7.10 -3.25 -39.03
N SER A 401 -7.64 -3.77 -37.93
CA SER A 401 -7.09 -4.93 -37.23
C SER A 401 -8.20 -5.92 -36.91
N TYR A 402 -7.84 -7.16 -36.64
CA TYR A 402 -8.78 -8.25 -36.41
C TYR A 402 -8.69 -8.76 -34.97
N LEU A 403 -9.85 -9.05 -34.39
CA LEU A 403 -9.96 -9.76 -33.12
C LEU A 403 -10.80 -11.01 -33.35
N GLY A 404 -10.14 -12.15 -33.56
CA GLY A 404 -10.79 -13.32 -34.14
C GLY A 404 -11.28 -12.97 -35.55
N GLN A 405 -12.54 -13.27 -35.85
CA GLN A 405 -13.16 -12.95 -37.13
C GLN A 405 -13.69 -11.50 -37.22
N THR A 406 -13.67 -10.73 -36.13
CA THR A 406 -14.22 -9.37 -36.13
C THR A 406 -13.19 -8.35 -36.63
N ARG A 407 -13.47 -7.71 -37.78
CA ARG A 407 -12.71 -6.56 -38.27
C ARG A 407 -13.01 -5.30 -37.44
N LEU A 408 -11.98 -4.58 -37.04
CA LEU A 408 -12.05 -3.36 -36.25
C LEU A 408 -11.28 -2.26 -36.95
N ALA A 409 -11.84 -1.05 -36.94
CA ALA A 409 -11.15 0.12 -37.49
C ALA A 409 -9.86 0.41 -36.72
N GLY A 410 -8.88 1.01 -37.40
CA GLY A 410 -7.61 1.39 -36.81
C GLY A 410 -7.73 2.39 -35.65
N ILE A 411 -6.59 2.66 -35.04
CA ILE A 411 -6.41 3.62 -33.96
C ILE A 411 -6.00 4.94 -34.61
N ASP A 412 -6.78 6.00 -34.39
CA ASP A 412 -6.51 7.32 -34.94
C ASP A 412 -6.21 8.29 -33.78
N LEU A 413 -4.93 8.65 -33.62
CA LEU A 413 -4.46 9.53 -32.54
C LEU A 413 -4.80 11.00 -32.76
N ASN A 414 -5.32 11.39 -33.92
CA ASN A 414 -5.82 12.75 -34.09
C ASN A 414 -7.12 12.96 -33.30
N LYS A 415 -7.92 11.90 -33.15
CA LYS A 415 -9.17 11.93 -32.39
C LYS A 415 -8.90 12.04 -30.87
N PRO A 416 -9.43 13.09 -30.19
CA PRO A 416 -9.28 13.24 -28.73
C PRO A 416 -9.72 12.01 -27.94
N ARG A 417 -10.78 11.33 -28.40
CA ARG A 417 -11.30 10.10 -27.80
C ARG A 417 -10.25 8.98 -27.71
N MET A 418 -9.53 8.72 -28.81
CA MET A 418 -8.54 7.63 -28.84
C MET A 418 -7.34 7.97 -27.97
N ARG A 419 -6.89 9.24 -27.98
CA ARG A 419 -5.82 9.72 -27.10
C ARG A 419 -6.16 9.53 -25.62
N ALA A 420 -7.34 9.97 -25.21
CA ALA A 420 -7.82 9.74 -23.85
C ALA A 420 -7.95 8.24 -23.53
N GLY A 421 -8.25 7.41 -24.53
CA GLY A 421 -8.21 5.95 -24.42
C GLY A 421 -6.82 5.41 -24.09
N LEU A 422 -5.77 5.82 -24.82
CA LEU A 422 -4.39 5.42 -24.53
C LEU A 422 -3.95 5.89 -23.15
N GLU A 423 -4.19 7.16 -22.84
CA GLU A 423 -3.85 7.79 -21.56
C GLU A 423 -4.55 7.09 -20.38
N ALA A 424 -5.83 6.75 -20.54
CA ALA A 424 -6.57 5.96 -19.56
C ALA A 424 -5.99 4.55 -19.40
N LEU A 425 -5.58 3.88 -20.49
CA LEU A 425 -4.99 2.55 -20.44
C LEU A 425 -3.64 2.55 -19.72
N VAL A 426 -2.75 3.49 -20.05
CA VAL A 426 -1.45 3.65 -19.39
C VAL A 426 -1.64 3.90 -17.88
N SER A 427 -2.59 4.79 -17.52
CA SER A 427 -2.92 5.06 -16.11
C SER A 427 -3.49 3.84 -15.37
N LEU A 428 -4.37 3.07 -16.02
CA LEU A 428 -5.02 1.89 -15.44
C LEU A 428 -4.11 0.65 -15.42
N ALA A 429 -3.05 0.63 -16.22
CA ALA A 429 -2.13 -0.51 -16.29
C ALA A 429 -1.45 -0.80 -14.96
N LEU A 430 -1.22 0.23 -14.14
CA LEU A 430 -0.64 0.09 -12.80
C LEU A 430 -1.59 -0.60 -11.80
N SER A 431 -2.86 -0.85 -12.17
CA SER A 431 -3.82 -1.56 -11.32
C SER A 431 -3.36 -3.00 -11.03
N PRO A 432 -3.16 -3.37 -9.75
CA PRO A 432 -2.64 -4.68 -9.36
C PRO A 432 -3.41 -5.87 -9.90
N ASN A 433 -4.73 -5.72 -10.05
CA ASN A 433 -5.66 -6.75 -10.49
C ASN A 433 -6.21 -6.45 -11.90
N GLY A 434 -5.50 -5.65 -12.69
CA GLY A 434 -6.01 -5.13 -13.95
C GLY A 434 -7.21 -4.20 -13.79
N PHE A 435 -7.85 -3.86 -14.90
CA PHE A 435 -8.96 -2.90 -14.95
C PHE A 435 -10.18 -3.46 -15.69
N THR A 436 -11.35 -2.87 -15.45
CA THR A 436 -12.61 -3.24 -16.12
C THR A 436 -12.94 -2.23 -17.22
N VAL A 437 -13.87 -2.60 -18.11
CA VAL A 437 -14.43 -1.65 -19.11
C VAL A 437 -15.05 -0.43 -18.42
N SER A 438 -15.71 -0.61 -17.28
CA SER A 438 -16.29 0.49 -16.52
C SER A 438 -15.24 1.43 -15.95
N ALA A 439 -14.10 0.91 -15.49
CA ALA A 439 -12.96 1.72 -15.04
C ALA A 439 -12.34 2.52 -16.19
N LEU A 440 -12.17 1.89 -17.37
CA LEU A 440 -11.72 2.57 -18.58
C LEU A 440 -12.68 3.70 -18.96
N ALA A 441 -13.99 3.43 -18.99
CA ALA A 441 -14.99 4.45 -19.29
C ALA A 441 -14.95 5.62 -18.30
N ALA A 442 -14.84 5.33 -17.00
CA ALA A 442 -14.74 6.36 -15.97
C ALA A 442 -13.49 7.23 -16.13
N LYS A 443 -12.34 6.61 -16.43
CA LYS A 443 -11.07 7.33 -16.61
C LYS A 443 -11.07 8.18 -17.89
N VAL A 444 -11.60 7.68 -19.00
CA VAL A 444 -11.73 8.47 -20.24
C VAL A 444 -12.67 9.67 -20.03
N ARG A 445 -13.80 9.50 -19.33
CA ARG A 445 -14.68 10.61 -18.95
C ARG A 445 -13.97 11.66 -18.11
N ASP A 446 -13.16 11.24 -17.16
CA ASP A 446 -12.36 12.12 -16.31
C ASP A 446 -11.27 12.87 -17.10
N ILE A 447 -10.61 12.21 -18.05
CA ILE A 447 -9.60 12.85 -18.91
C ILE A 447 -10.24 13.91 -19.82
N LEU A 448 -11.31 13.53 -20.51
CA LEU A 448 -12.00 14.39 -21.49
C LEU A 448 -12.96 15.41 -20.85
N GLN A 449 -13.31 15.25 -19.57
CA GLN A 449 -14.34 16.03 -18.87
C GLN A 449 -15.71 15.97 -19.57
N VAL A 450 -16.13 14.76 -19.97
CA VAL A 450 -17.42 14.52 -20.67
C VAL A 450 -18.26 13.45 -19.98
N THR A 451 -19.58 13.50 -20.17
CA THR A 451 -20.54 12.49 -19.69
C THR A 451 -20.95 11.48 -20.75
N THR A 452 -20.76 11.80 -22.02
CA THR A 452 -21.22 11.03 -23.21
C THR A 452 -20.37 9.77 -23.50
N TYR A 453 -19.24 9.58 -22.82
CA TYR A 453 -18.40 8.39 -22.99
C TYR A 453 -18.86 7.23 -22.08
N HIS A 454 -19.69 6.35 -22.62
CA HIS A 454 -20.28 5.21 -21.90
C HIS A 454 -19.48 3.91 -22.03
N ALA A 455 -19.85 2.90 -21.24
CA ALA A 455 -19.20 1.58 -21.23
C ALA A 455 -19.18 0.90 -22.62
N ARG A 456 -20.17 1.14 -23.48
CA ARG A 456 -20.17 0.63 -24.87
C ARG A 456 -19.04 1.20 -25.73
N HIS A 457 -18.73 2.49 -25.55
CA HIS A 457 -17.63 3.15 -26.26
C HIS A 457 -16.29 2.59 -25.77
N ALA A 458 -16.13 2.47 -24.45
CA ALA A 458 -14.96 1.83 -23.83
C ALA A 458 -14.78 0.39 -24.29
N ALA A 459 -15.85 -0.40 -24.38
CA ALA A 459 -15.78 -1.78 -24.84
C ALA A 459 -15.30 -1.87 -26.29
N TYR A 460 -15.79 -0.99 -27.16
CA TYR A 460 -15.38 -0.93 -28.57
C TYR A 460 -13.91 -0.48 -28.72
N ASP A 461 -13.51 0.59 -28.03
CA ASP A 461 -12.13 1.09 -28.08
C ASP A 461 -11.17 0.03 -27.50
N LEU A 462 -11.56 -0.63 -26.42
CA LEU A 462 -10.82 -1.74 -25.83
C LEU A 462 -10.65 -2.92 -26.79
N LYS A 463 -11.66 -3.23 -27.62
CA LYS A 463 -11.52 -4.26 -28.68
C LYS A 463 -10.43 -3.86 -29.68
N LYS A 464 -10.33 -2.60 -30.07
CA LYS A 464 -9.26 -2.11 -30.98
C LYS A 464 -7.88 -2.30 -30.37
N PHE A 465 -7.69 -1.87 -29.12
CA PHE A 465 -6.41 -2.05 -28.42
C PHE A 465 -6.04 -3.52 -28.24
N ARG A 466 -7.04 -4.40 -28.08
CA ARG A 466 -6.82 -5.86 -28.05
C ARG A 466 -6.45 -6.44 -29.41
N ALA A 467 -7.06 -5.96 -30.49
CA ALA A 467 -6.73 -6.39 -31.85
C ALA A 467 -5.30 -6.03 -32.24
N LYS A 468 -4.77 -4.91 -31.71
CA LYS A 468 -3.35 -4.54 -31.80
C LYS A 468 -2.45 -5.24 -30.76
N GLN A 469 -2.99 -6.19 -30.00
CA GLN A 469 -2.28 -6.94 -28.94
C GLN A 469 -1.69 -6.08 -27.81
N TRP A 470 -2.10 -4.81 -27.70
CA TRP A 470 -1.62 -3.91 -26.64
C TRP A 470 -2.30 -4.17 -25.30
N VAL A 471 -3.48 -4.78 -25.34
CA VAL A 471 -4.26 -5.15 -24.16
C VAL A 471 -4.73 -6.58 -24.31
N ARG A 472 -4.79 -7.32 -23.20
CA ARG A 472 -5.34 -8.68 -23.14
C ARG A 472 -6.38 -8.82 -22.04
N LYS A 473 -7.30 -9.77 -22.22
CA LYS A 473 -8.29 -10.15 -21.20
C LYS A 473 -7.64 -11.14 -20.22
N MET A 474 -7.88 -10.96 -18.92
CA MET A 474 -7.32 -11.82 -17.87
C MET A 474 -8.19 -13.05 -17.65
N GLY A 475 -7.81 -14.18 -18.25
CA GLY A 475 -8.54 -15.44 -18.15
C GLY A 475 -10.04 -15.29 -18.47
N LEU A 476 -10.88 -15.91 -17.64
CA LEU A 476 -12.35 -15.83 -17.76
C LEU A 476 -12.94 -14.55 -17.15
N SER A 477 -12.15 -13.73 -16.47
CA SER A 477 -12.64 -12.55 -15.75
C SER A 477 -13.06 -11.41 -16.68
N ARG A 478 -13.83 -10.44 -16.16
CA ARG A 478 -14.15 -9.18 -16.87
C ARG A 478 -13.04 -8.12 -16.74
N ARG A 479 -11.79 -8.55 -16.48
CA ARG A 479 -10.64 -7.69 -16.26
C ARG A 479 -9.65 -7.80 -17.41
N TYR A 480 -8.91 -6.71 -17.60
CA TYR A 480 -7.96 -6.52 -18.68
C TYR A 480 -6.64 -6.02 -18.12
N GLN A 481 -5.56 -6.31 -18.84
CA GLN A 481 -4.22 -5.88 -18.54
C GLN A 481 -3.53 -5.46 -19.84
N ALA A 482 -2.73 -4.40 -19.79
CA ALA A 482 -1.88 -4.04 -20.91
C ALA A 482 -0.71 -5.05 -21.07
N SER A 483 -0.27 -5.30 -22.30
CA SER A 483 0.93 -6.08 -22.57
C SER A 483 2.18 -5.20 -22.39
N PRO A 484 3.37 -5.79 -22.13
CA PRO A 484 4.63 -5.04 -22.05
C PRO A 484 4.86 -4.14 -23.27
N HIS A 485 4.85 -4.73 -24.47
CA HIS A 485 4.97 -4.00 -25.73
C HIS A 485 3.88 -2.94 -25.88
N GLY A 486 2.62 -3.29 -25.59
CA GLY A 486 1.52 -2.33 -25.63
C GLY A 486 1.72 -1.12 -24.73
N LEU A 487 2.28 -1.30 -23.53
CA LEU A 487 2.59 -0.19 -22.63
C LEU A 487 3.69 0.70 -23.18
N GLN A 488 4.78 0.12 -23.67
CA GLN A 488 5.88 0.86 -24.30
C GLN A 488 5.37 1.68 -25.48
N THR A 489 4.62 1.05 -26.38
CA THR A 489 4.04 1.70 -27.56
C THR A 489 3.06 2.82 -27.17
N MET A 490 2.09 2.56 -26.28
CA MET A 490 1.12 3.57 -25.88
C MET A 490 1.78 4.76 -25.19
N ALA A 491 2.76 4.50 -24.30
CA ALA A 491 3.53 5.54 -23.63
C ALA A 491 4.33 6.37 -24.65
N ALA A 492 4.99 5.73 -25.60
CA ALA A 492 5.80 6.40 -26.61
C ALA A 492 4.96 7.26 -27.55
N LEU A 493 3.82 6.76 -28.02
CA LEU A 493 2.89 7.52 -28.88
C LEU A 493 2.37 8.78 -28.20
N LEU A 494 2.05 8.71 -26.90
CA LEU A 494 1.62 9.87 -26.12
C LEU A 494 2.75 10.92 -25.99
N VAL A 495 3.98 10.48 -25.72
CA VAL A 495 5.16 11.35 -25.61
C VAL A 495 5.48 12.01 -26.94
N LEU A 496 5.61 11.21 -28.00
CA LEU A 496 5.92 11.71 -29.34
C LEU A 496 4.93 12.80 -29.73
N ARG A 497 3.63 12.57 -29.51
CA ARG A 497 2.61 13.55 -29.86
C ARG A 497 2.66 14.82 -29.00
N GLU A 498 2.54 14.68 -27.68
CA GLU A 498 2.34 15.82 -26.78
C GLU A 498 3.63 16.56 -26.43
N LYS A 499 4.77 15.87 -26.47
CA LYS A 499 6.08 16.43 -26.11
C LYS A 499 6.99 16.67 -27.29
N VAL A 500 6.85 15.98 -28.42
CA VAL A 500 7.72 16.22 -29.59
C VAL A 500 6.96 17.00 -30.65
N ILE A 501 5.98 16.38 -31.29
CA ILE A 501 5.26 16.95 -32.45
C ILE A 501 4.59 18.27 -32.10
N LYS A 502 3.74 18.29 -31.06
CA LYS A 502 2.93 19.47 -30.73
C LYS A 502 3.77 20.70 -30.31
N PRO A 503 4.76 20.60 -29.40
CA PRO A 503 5.59 21.76 -29.05
C PRO A 503 6.46 22.25 -30.20
N ILE A 504 7.02 21.34 -31.01
CA ILE A 504 7.86 21.71 -32.14
C ILE A 504 7.03 22.45 -33.20
N LEU A 505 5.88 21.91 -33.61
CA LEU A 505 5.00 22.57 -34.59
C LEU A 505 4.47 23.92 -34.08
N ALA A 506 4.08 24.01 -32.80
CA ALA A 506 3.60 25.26 -32.23
C ALA A 506 4.66 26.37 -32.21
N GLY A 507 5.94 26.01 -32.04
CA GLY A 507 7.05 26.96 -32.04
C GLY A 507 7.63 27.28 -33.42
N ALA A 508 7.59 26.32 -34.36
CA ALA A 508 7.98 26.54 -35.76
C ALA A 508 7.09 27.58 -36.44
N GLY A 509 5.82 27.64 -36.03
CA GLY A 509 4.79 28.64 -36.38
C GLY A 509 5.19 30.11 -36.16
N LYS A 510 5.78 30.36 -34.99
CA LYS A 510 6.01 31.71 -34.47
C LYS A 510 7.28 31.68 -33.62
N PRO A 511 8.47 31.90 -34.20
CA PRO A 511 9.69 31.95 -33.41
C PRO A 511 9.52 33.02 -32.31
N LYS A 512 9.59 32.60 -31.05
CA LYS A 512 9.41 33.49 -29.90
C LYS A 512 10.45 34.61 -29.97
N SER A 513 10.00 35.81 -30.29
CA SER A 513 10.81 37.03 -30.23
C SER A 513 10.68 37.62 -28.83
N GLY A 514 11.63 37.30 -27.94
CA GLY A 514 11.65 37.80 -26.57
C GLY A 514 12.94 37.43 -25.83
N PRO A 515 13.19 38.00 -24.65
CA PRO A 515 14.40 37.72 -23.87
C PRO A 515 14.51 36.23 -23.52
N LYS A 516 15.70 35.64 -23.69
CA LYS A 516 15.95 34.25 -23.29
C LYS A 516 15.70 34.10 -21.77
N PRO A 517 15.02 33.03 -21.32
CA PRO A 517 14.82 32.80 -19.89
C PRO A 517 16.16 32.64 -19.17
N LYS A 518 16.25 33.15 -17.93
CA LYS A 518 17.49 33.13 -17.11
C LYS A 518 18.03 31.72 -16.84
N HIS A 519 17.18 30.71 -16.88
CA HIS A 519 17.55 29.30 -16.78
C HIS A 519 16.89 28.54 -17.94
N GLN A 520 17.70 27.95 -18.80
CA GLN A 520 17.26 27.04 -19.87
C GLN A 520 17.62 25.62 -19.47
N SER A 521 16.65 24.70 -19.54
CA SER A 521 16.96 23.28 -19.44
C SER A 521 17.60 22.78 -20.75
N PRO A 522 18.36 21.67 -20.73
CA PRO A 522 18.88 21.05 -21.96
C PRO A 522 17.78 20.75 -22.99
N ILE A 523 16.58 20.38 -22.53
CA ILE A 523 15.41 20.12 -23.40
C ILE A 523 14.92 21.42 -24.06
N ASP A 524 14.94 22.55 -23.36
CA ASP A 524 14.53 23.84 -23.93
C ASP A 524 15.47 24.27 -25.06
N VAL A 525 16.77 24.03 -24.90
CA VAL A 525 17.78 24.29 -25.94
C VAL A 525 17.51 23.42 -27.17
N LEU A 526 17.27 22.12 -26.98
CA LEU A 526 16.95 21.21 -28.08
C LEU A 526 15.66 21.60 -28.81
N TYR A 527 14.60 21.98 -28.08
CA TYR A 527 13.37 22.47 -28.71
C TYR A 527 13.63 23.71 -29.54
N GLN A 528 14.37 24.68 -29.00
CA GLN A 528 14.66 25.93 -29.71
C GLN A 528 15.44 25.66 -31.00
N THR A 529 16.48 24.82 -30.94
CA THR A 529 17.28 24.46 -32.12
C THR A 529 16.42 23.81 -33.21
N ILE A 530 15.58 22.84 -32.85
CA ILE A 530 14.72 22.14 -33.81
C ILE A 530 13.65 23.07 -34.37
N GLN A 531 13.03 23.93 -33.54
CA GLN A 531 12.01 24.87 -33.98
C GLN A 531 12.55 25.88 -35.01
N VAL A 532 13.77 26.39 -34.79
CA VAL A 532 14.43 27.30 -35.75
C VAL A 532 14.74 26.57 -37.05
N ALA A 533 15.34 25.37 -36.98
CA ALA A 533 15.63 24.57 -38.17
C ALA A 533 14.36 24.24 -38.97
N MET A 534 13.28 23.88 -38.28
CA MET A 534 11.99 23.61 -38.92
C MET A 534 11.33 24.83 -39.53
N HIS A 535 11.40 25.99 -38.87
CA HIS A 535 10.89 27.25 -39.44
C HIS A 535 11.56 27.56 -40.78
N ASN A 536 12.89 27.45 -40.82
CA ASN A 536 13.67 27.68 -42.04
C ASN A 536 13.30 26.67 -43.13
N LEU A 537 13.12 25.39 -42.77
CA LEU A 537 12.69 24.36 -43.71
C LEU A 537 11.30 24.65 -44.28
N PHE A 538 10.34 25.06 -43.44
CA PHE A 538 9.00 25.41 -43.89
C PHE A 538 8.99 26.61 -44.84
N GLN A 539 9.82 27.63 -44.58
CA GLN A 539 10.04 28.73 -45.52
C GLN A 539 10.60 28.23 -46.86
N ALA A 540 11.62 27.38 -46.83
CA ALA A 540 12.23 26.83 -48.03
C ALA A 540 11.27 25.94 -48.84
N LEU A 541 10.34 25.25 -48.17
CA LEU A 541 9.32 24.40 -48.79
C LEU A 541 8.05 25.16 -49.20
N GLY A 542 7.98 26.48 -48.97
CA GLY A 542 6.81 27.30 -49.30
C GLY A 542 5.57 26.98 -48.45
N LEU A 543 5.75 26.36 -47.28
CA LEU A 543 4.65 26.16 -46.33
C LEU A 543 4.38 27.49 -45.63
N ALA A 544 3.17 28.03 -45.78
CA ALA A 544 2.73 29.21 -45.05
C ALA A 544 2.65 28.86 -43.55
N ILE A 545 3.50 29.50 -42.75
CA ILE A 545 3.65 29.27 -41.32
C ILE A 545 2.74 30.21 -40.53
#